data_AF-A0A8H7SFN1-F1
#
_entry.id   AF-A0A8H7SFN1-F1
#
_cell.length_a   1.000
_cell.length_b   1.000
_cell.length_c   1.000
_cell.angle_alpha   90.00
_cell.angle_beta   90.00
_cell.angle_gamma   90.00
#
_symmetry.space_group_name_H-M   'P 1'
#
loop_
_entity.id
_entity.type
_entity.pdbx_description
1 polymer ?
#
loop_
_entity_poly.entity_id
_entity_poly.type
_entity_poly.pdbx_seq_one_letter_code
_entity_poly.pdbx_strand_id
1 'polypeptide(L)'
;MMMDVIFNRMQLPNRMVLFVFFTVLFYMFLAFVIYATENVWVYPFLDWSQGPRTAIWYFVVAILVVVIYFIMVGIHLLRDWIARKLGKLDQSDRVSIKSEANIASTA
;
A
#
# COMPACT_ATOMS: atom_id res chain seq x y z
N MET A 1 5.88 -16.61 -4.33
CA MET A 1 4.63 -15.85 -4.11
C MET A 1 4.35 -15.60 -2.62
N MET A 2 3.75 -16.51 -1.84
CA MET A 2 3.48 -16.25 -0.40
C MET A 2 4.76 -16.04 0.45
N MET A 3 5.79 -16.86 0.22
CA MET A 3 7.08 -16.70 0.89
C MET A 3 7.76 -15.37 0.50
N ASP A 4 7.66 -14.93 -0.75
CA ASP A 4 8.19 -13.61 -1.16
C ASP A 4 7.49 -12.47 -0.43
N VAL A 5 6.16 -12.53 -0.27
CA VAL A 5 5.42 -11.50 0.49
C VAL A 5 5.88 -11.46 1.96
N ILE A 6 6.21 -12.60 2.55
CA ILE A 6 6.68 -12.72 3.94
C ILE A 6 8.15 -12.27 4.09
N PHE A 7 9.00 -12.59 3.13
CA PHE A 7 10.45 -12.33 3.19
C PHE A 7 10.92 -11.07 2.46
N ASN A 8 10.07 -10.41 1.68
CA ASN A 8 10.43 -9.19 0.95
C ASN A 8 10.71 -8.04 1.92
N ARG A 9 11.98 -7.66 2.07
CA ARG A 9 12.47 -6.55 2.91
C ARG A 9 12.34 -5.17 2.25
N MET A 10 11.49 -5.00 1.23
CA MET A 10 11.19 -3.65 0.76
C MET A 10 10.56 -2.83 1.88
N GLN A 11 11.22 -1.73 2.25
CA GLN A 11 10.63 -0.69 3.08
C GLN A 11 9.60 0.03 2.21
N LEU A 12 8.31 -0.13 2.52
CA LEU A 12 7.25 0.64 1.87
C LEU A 12 7.20 2.02 2.51
N PRO A 13 7.61 3.10 1.82
CA PRO A 13 7.47 4.44 2.36
C PRO A 13 5.98 4.77 2.51
N ASN A 14 5.56 5.31 3.66
CA ASN A 14 4.15 5.69 3.91
C ASN A 14 3.56 6.62 2.85
N ARG A 15 4.39 7.34 2.08
CA ARG A 15 3.96 8.20 0.96
C ARG A 15 3.37 7.41 -0.21
N MET A 16 3.67 6.11 -0.33
CA MET A 16 3.07 5.24 -1.35
C MET A 16 1.56 5.01 -1.15
N VAL A 17 1.00 5.33 0.02
CA VAL A 17 -0.46 5.26 0.24
C VAL A 17 -1.23 6.05 -0.79
N LEU A 18 -0.71 7.23 -1.17
CA LEU A 18 -1.34 8.09 -2.17
C LEU A 18 -1.37 7.41 -3.53
N PHE A 19 -0.28 6.75 -3.91
CA PHE A 19 -0.21 6.04 -5.19
C PHE A 19 -1.20 4.87 -5.24
N VAL A 20 -1.30 4.09 -4.16
CA VAL A 20 -2.28 2.99 -4.05
C VAL A 20 -3.71 3.55 -4.11
N PHE A 21 -3.98 4.63 -3.39
CA PHE A 21 -5.27 5.29 -3.39
C PHE A 21 -5.66 5.80 -4.78
N PHE A 22 -4.77 6.52 -5.47
CA PHE A 22 -5.01 6.98 -6.84
C PHE A 22 -5.23 5.82 -7.80
N THR A 23 -4.44 4.75 -7.68
CA THR A 23 -4.61 3.55 -8.54
C THR A 23 -6.01 2.97 -8.38
N VAL A 24 -6.51 2.86 -7.14
CA VAL A 24 -7.87 2.38 -6.88
C VAL A 24 -8.92 3.35 -7.44
N LEU A 25 -8.71 4.65 -7.29
CA LEU A 25 -9.61 5.67 -7.86
C LEU A 25 -9.69 5.55 -9.39
N PHE A 26 -8.55 5.44 -10.08
CA PHE A 26 -8.49 5.22 -11.52
C PHE A 26 -9.15 3.90 -11.93
N TYR A 27 -8.98 2.85 -11.13
CA TYR A 27 -9.60 1.57 -11.39
C TYR A 27 -11.13 1.61 -11.26
N MET A 28 -11.65 2.34 -10.27
CA MET A 28 -13.09 2.61 -10.16
C MET A 28 -13.60 3.48 -11.33
N PHE A 29 -12.82 4.47 -11.76
CA PHE A 29 -13.14 5.29 -12.93
C PHE A 29 -13.19 4.46 -14.22
N LEU A 30 -12.29 3.48 -14.36
CA LEU A 30 -12.27 2.58 -15.51
C LEU A 30 -13.57 1.78 -15.64
N ALA A 31 -14.24 1.43 -14.54
CA ALA A 31 -15.55 0.78 -14.59
C ALA A 31 -16.61 1.63 -15.32
N PHE A 32 -16.57 2.96 -15.15
CA PHE A 32 -17.44 3.88 -15.89
C PHE A 32 -17.07 3.96 -17.37
N VAL A 33 -15.78 3.94 -17.70
CA VAL A 33 -15.30 3.93 -19.09
C VAL A 33 -15.81 2.67 -19.81
N ILE A 34 -15.72 1.50 -19.17
CA ILE A 34 -16.20 0.23 -19.74
C ILE A 34 -17.73 0.26 -19.91
N TYR A 35 -18.46 0.80 -18.94
CA TYR A 35 -19.91 0.98 -19.11
C TYR A 35 -20.23 1.90 -20.29
N ALA A 36 -19.46 2.96 -20.51
CA ALA A 36 -19.66 3.86 -21.64
C ALA A 36 -19.39 3.21 -23.00
N THR A 37 -18.50 2.21 -23.08
CA THR A 37 -18.17 1.51 -24.34
C THR A 37 -19.02 0.28 -24.59
N GLU A 38 -19.24 -0.55 -23.57
CA GLU A 38 -19.88 -1.88 -23.69
C GLU A 38 -21.33 -1.87 -23.18
N ASN A 39 -21.78 -0.80 -22.51
CA ASN A 39 -23.07 -0.73 -21.80
C ASN A 39 -23.27 -1.83 -20.74
N VAL A 40 -22.17 -2.45 -20.28
CA VAL A 40 -22.17 -3.50 -19.26
C VAL A 40 -21.37 -3.05 -18.04
N TRP A 41 -21.92 -3.26 -16.85
CA TRP A 41 -21.19 -3.08 -15.60
C TRP A 41 -20.35 -4.33 -15.31
N VAL A 42 -19.03 -4.17 -15.31
CA VAL A 42 -18.07 -5.25 -14.94
C VAL A 42 -18.31 -5.77 -13.53
N TYR A 43 -18.76 -4.87 -12.65
CA TYR A 43 -19.02 -5.16 -11.25
C TYR A 43 -20.50 -4.94 -10.95
N PRO A 44 -21.27 -6.01 -10.70
CA PRO A 44 -22.70 -5.91 -10.42
C PRO A 44 -23.03 -5.05 -9.18
N PHE A 45 -22.10 -4.93 -8.23
CA PHE A 45 -22.25 -4.11 -7.03
C PHE A 45 -21.95 -2.62 -7.26
N LEU A 46 -21.38 -2.25 -8.40
CA LEU A 46 -21.10 -0.86 -8.82
C LEU A 46 -22.09 -0.38 -9.90
N ASP A 47 -23.12 -1.18 -10.18
CA ASP A 47 -24.15 -0.91 -11.16
C ASP A 47 -25.11 0.20 -10.70
N TRP A 48 -25.11 1.32 -11.42
CA TRP A 48 -25.99 2.46 -11.14
C TRP A 48 -27.46 2.24 -11.52
N SER A 49 -27.79 1.16 -12.25
CA SER A 49 -29.17 0.78 -12.54
C SER A 49 -29.95 0.40 -11.27
N GLN A 50 -29.24 -0.04 -10.23
CA GLN A 50 -29.81 -0.41 -8.91
C GLN A 50 -30.13 0.82 -8.03
N GLY A 51 -29.86 2.02 -8.55
CA GLY A 51 -30.19 3.30 -7.92
C GLY A 51 -29.10 3.85 -7.00
N PRO A 52 -29.43 4.86 -6.18
CA PRO A 52 -28.43 5.62 -5.43
C PRO A 52 -27.71 4.84 -4.32
N ARG A 53 -28.19 3.64 -3.96
CA ARG A 53 -27.50 2.76 -3.00
C ARG A 53 -26.14 2.31 -3.52
N THR A 54 -25.96 2.27 -4.83
CA THR A 54 -24.68 1.94 -5.48
C THR A 54 -23.58 2.92 -5.10
N ALA A 55 -23.89 4.21 -4.89
CA ALA A 55 -22.91 5.20 -4.44
C ALA A 55 -22.25 4.80 -3.11
N ILE A 56 -22.97 4.12 -2.21
CA ILE A 56 -22.45 3.65 -0.93
C ILE A 56 -21.32 2.63 -1.14
N TRP A 57 -21.44 1.77 -2.15
CA TRP A 57 -20.43 0.75 -2.44
C TRP A 57 -19.08 1.37 -2.83
N TYR A 58 -19.06 2.50 -3.54
CA TYR A 58 -17.82 3.22 -3.84
C TYR A 58 -17.11 3.68 -2.56
N PHE A 59 -17.86 4.21 -1.58
CA PHE A 59 -17.29 4.61 -0.29
C PHE A 59 -16.81 3.41 0.53
N VAL A 60 -17.58 2.32 0.57
CA VAL A 60 -17.21 1.09 1.28
C VAL A 60 -15.91 0.51 0.74
N VAL A 61 -15.77 0.41 -0.59
CA VAL A 61 -14.54 -0.11 -1.23
C VAL A 61 -13.35 0.82 -0.96
N ALA A 62 -13.54 2.14 -1.06
CA ALA A 62 -12.48 3.10 -0.76
C ALA A 62 -11.98 2.97 0.69
N ILE A 63 -12.89 2.89 1.66
CA ILE A 63 -12.55 2.71 3.08
C ILE A 63 -11.85 1.36 3.29
N LEU A 64 -12.36 0.29 2.70
CA LEU A 64 -11.79 -1.04 2.83
C LEU A 64 -10.33 -1.08 2.35
N VAL A 65 -10.03 -0.47 1.21
CA VAL A 65 -8.67 -0.40 0.67
C VAL A 65 -7.75 0.38 1.61
N VAL A 66 -8.20 1.50 2.17
CA VAL A 66 -7.43 2.27 3.15
C VAL A 66 -7.13 1.43 4.40
N VAL A 67 -8.13 0.71 4.93
CA VAL A 67 -7.97 -0.17 6.08
C VAL A 67 -6.95 -1.29 5.80
N ILE A 68 -7.08 -1.96 4.66
CA ILE A 68 -6.14 -3.02 4.25
C ILE A 68 -4.71 -2.47 4.12
N TYR A 69 -4.55 -1.26 3.56
CA TYR A 69 -3.25 -0.61 3.49
C TYR A 69 -2.64 -0.39 4.88
N PHE A 70 -3.42 0.10 5.85
CA PHE A 70 -2.94 0.28 7.22
C PHE A 70 -2.58 -1.05 7.89
N ILE A 71 -3.34 -2.11 7.64
CA ILE A 71 -3.00 -3.47 8.12
C ILE A 71 -1.65 -3.91 7.54
N MET A 72 -1.42 -3.71 6.23
CA MET A 72 -0.14 -4.03 5.60
C MET A 72 1.02 -3.24 6.23
N VAL A 73 0.87 -1.92 6.40
CA VAL A 73 1.87 -1.09 7.08
C VAL A 73 2.12 -1.59 8.50
N GLY A 74 1.07 -1.94 9.25
CA GLY A 74 1.17 -2.50 10.59
C GLY A 74 1.96 -3.82 10.64
N ILE A 75 1.71 -4.73 9.70
CA ILE A 75 2.45 -5.99 9.57
C ILE A 75 3.93 -5.72 9.27
N HIS A 76 4.23 -4.76 8.38
CA HIS A 76 5.61 -4.37 8.09
C HIS A 76 6.32 -3.78 9.30
N LEU A 77 5.67 -2.89 10.06
CA LEU A 77 6.22 -2.30 11.28
C LEU A 77 6.46 -3.35 12.37
N LEU A 78 5.51 -4.26 12.56
CA LEU A 78 5.61 -5.36 13.52
C LEU A 78 6.79 -6.29 13.15
N ARG A 79 6.91 -6.66 11.88
CA ARG A 79 8.03 -7.46 11.38
C ARG A 79 9.37 -6.76 11.61
N ASP A 80 9.46 -5.47 11.30
CA ASP A 80 10.69 -4.70 11.50
C ASP A 80 11.03 -4.56 12.99
N TRP A 81 10.01 -4.46 13.86
CA TRP A 81 10.20 -4.49 15.32
C TRP A 81 10.73 -5.84 15.80
N ILE A 82 10.18 -6.95 15.31
CA ILE A 82 10.67 -8.31 15.60
C ILE A 82 12.11 -8.47 15.11
N ALA A 83 12.43 -7.99 13.90
CA ALA A 83 13.78 -8.07 13.32
C ALA A 83 14.82 -7.25 14.10
N ARG A 84 14.44 -6.07 14.63
CA ARG A 84 15.29 -5.28 15.53
C ARG A 84 15.52 -6.01 16.86
N LYS A 85 14.46 -6.61 17.43
CA LYS A 85 14.54 -7.34 18.70
C LYS A 85 15.34 -8.65 18.60
N LEU A 86 15.42 -9.25 17.40
CA LEU A 86 16.29 -10.39 17.07
C LEU A 86 17.73 -10.01 16.69
N GLY A 87 18.13 -8.73 16.83
CA GLY A 87 19.54 -8.32 16.78
C GLY A 87 20.17 -8.22 15.38
N LYS A 88 19.42 -8.42 14.28
CA LYS A 88 19.98 -8.38 12.91
C LYS A 88 20.04 -7.00 12.25
N LEU A 89 19.62 -5.92 12.93
CA LEU A 89 19.57 -4.56 12.37
C LEU A 89 20.50 -3.54 13.06
N ASP A 90 21.01 -3.81 14.27
CA ASP A 90 21.93 -2.89 14.97
C ASP A 90 23.26 -2.70 14.22
N GLN A 91 23.62 -3.65 13.34
CA GLN A 91 24.90 -3.58 12.63
C GLN A 91 24.87 -2.74 11.34
N SER A 92 23.73 -2.62 10.64
CA SER A 92 23.67 -1.82 9.40
C SER A 92 23.57 -0.32 9.67
N ASP A 93 22.78 0.09 10.67
CA ASP A 93 22.63 1.50 11.04
C ASP A 93 23.92 2.06 11.70
N ARG A 94 24.64 1.23 12.47
CA ARG A 94 25.95 1.62 13.02
C ARG A 94 27.02 1.77 11.93
N VAL A 95 26.95 1.01 10.85
CA VAL A 95 27.92 1.08 9.73
C VAL A 95 27.68 2.32 8.88
N SER A 96 26.44 2.73 8.62
CA SER A 96 26.17 3.97 7.86
C SER A 96 26.60 5.22 8.65
N ILE A 97 26.31 5.26 9.95
CA ILE A 97 26.70 6.38 10.82
C ILE A 97 28.24 6.47 10.95
N LYS A 98 28.95 5.33 11.03
CA LYS A 98 30.41 5.33 11.03
C LYS A 98 31.01 5.79 9.70
N SER A 99 30.38 5.46 8.58
CA SER A 99 30.81 5.88 7.25
C SER A 99 30.68 7.39 7.08
N GLU A 100 29.54 7.98 7.44
CA GLU A 100 29.32 9.43 7.34
C GLU A 100 30.25 10.22 8.27
N ALA A 101 30.49 9.72 9.49
CA ALA A 101 31.42 10.33 10.43
C ALA A 101 32.88 10.29 9.93
N ASN A 102 33.30 9.20 9.27
CA ASN A 102 34.65 9.12 8.69
C ASN A 102 34.83 10.08 7.51
N ILE A 103 33.81 10.24 6.66
CA ILE A 103 33.85 11.17 5.52
C ILE A 103 33.90 12.63 6.02
N ALA A 104 33.13 12.96 7.06
CA ALA A 104 33.16 14.29 7.68
C ALA A 104 34.45 14.61 8.44
N SER A 105 35.20 13.58 8.88
CA SER A 105 36.47 13.73 9.60
C SER A 105 37.69 13.81 8.67
N THR A 106 37.53 13.55 7.37
CA THR A 106 38.61 13.58 6.37
C THR A 106 38.50 14.76 5.39
N ALA A 107 37.46 15.57 5.51
CA ALA A 107 37.26 16.84 4.80
C ALA A 107 37.70 18.03 5.66
#